data_AF-A0AA38UGY8-F1
#
_entry.id   AF-A0AA38UGY8-F1
#
_cell.length_a   1.000
_cell.length_b   1.000
_cell.length_c   1.000
_cell.angle_alpha   90.00
_cell.angle_beta   90.00
_cell.angle_gamma   90.00
#
_symmetry.space_group_name_H-M   'P 1'
#
loop_
_entity.id
_entity.type
_entity.pdbx_description
1 polymer ?
#
loop_
_entity_poly.entity_id
_entity_poly.type
_entity_poly.pdbx_seq_one_letter_code
_entity_poly.pdbx_strand_id
1 'polypeptide(L)'
;MTFSFLLPIFLLLTSCCFAVARLFGLFSIHIAPLSIAVSPFSWSGATRHLAVGELRIFFHLPLRNRLRWATVIVRNVNYRSEGSQHFTIAEASLTIIFPFSIIQHSTSSSRPAPMSLSLDDFRLRIPSSQNTPSWVVALRRNIVYTILNEETQRLDQFKLKTIFSTLEMQRRSGNEGDISENSKDESRITHHSSEWHIYNHAIHRLYHFGQLAAQLRRTWVDDTGSFTLIAQDCHWIRQLPCTRDENPVCARNFLYDLFNQARSLISFIRRVPAMLRTPYYCPTSIYSVSYVVDIHICRTDITFDCFHISDAEPLRHGAEALRRRLQNDIGPILGI
;
A
#
# COMPACT_ATOMS: atom_id res chain seq x y z
N MET A 1 -10.57 -29.06 -21.03
CA MET A 1 -10.23 -28.14 -19.90
C MET A 1 -11.01 -26.81 -19.91
N THR A 2 -12.10 -26.66 -20.68
CA THR A 2 -12.88 -25.41 -20.75
C THR A 2 -14.07 -25.34 -19.77
N PHE A 3 -14.56 -26.49 -19.28
CA PHE A 3 -15.73 -26.56 -18.39
C PHE A 3 -15.51 -25.97 -16.99
N SER A 4 -14.26 -25.92 -16.49
CA SER A 4 -13.98 -25.39 -15.15
C SER A 4 -14.16 -23.86 -15.04
N PHE A 5 -14.25 -23.14 -16.17
CA PHE A 5 -14.36 -21.68 -16.17
C PHE A 5 -15.80 -21.16 -16.19
N LEU A 6 -16.75 -21.94 -16.72
CA LEU A 6 -18.15 -21.51 -16.80
C LEU A 6 -18.87 -21.62 -15.46
N LEU A 7 -18.52 -22.61 -14.64
CA LEU A 7 -19.12 -22.83 -13.33
C LEU A 7 -18.99 -21.62 -12.37
N PRO A 8 -17.80 -21.02 -12.15
CA PRO A 8 -17.70 -19.86 -11.28
C PRO A 8 -18.42 -18.62 -11.84
N ILE A 9 -18.47 -18.45 -13.16
CA ILE A 9 -19.20 -17.33 -13.80
C ILE A 9 -20.71 -17.51 -13.61
N PHE A 10 -21.22 -18.73 -13.80
CA PHE A 10 -22.63 -19.05 -13.59
C PHE A 10 -23.03 -18.91 -12.12
N LEU A 11 -22.21 -19.39 -11.19
CA LEU A 11 -22.42 -19.20 -9.75
C LEU A 11 -22.39 -17.72 -9.36
N LEU A 12 -21.49 -16.93 -9.97
CA LEU A 12 -21.44 -15.49 -9.75
C LEU A 12 -22.69 -14.79 -10.28
N LEU A 13 -23.14 -15.12 -11.51
CA LEU A 13 -24.35 -14.57 -12.13
C LEU A 13 -25.62 -14.93 -11.36
N THR A 14 -25.78 -16.19 -10.96
CA THR A 14 -26.94 -16.64 -10.17
C THR A 14 -26.95 -16.03 -8.78
N SER A 15 -25.80 -15.96 -8.11
CA SER A 15 -25.63 -15.22 -6.86
C SER A 15 -25.96 -13.74 -7.05
N CYS A 16 -25.63 -13.15 -8.20
CA CYS A 16 -25.94 -11.76 -8.52
C CYS A 16 -27.44 -11.55 -8.71
N CYS A 17 -28.08 -12.36 -9.54
CA CYS A 17 -29.53 -12.29 -9.78
C CYS A 17 -30.31 -12.48 -8.48
N PHE A 18 -29.88 -13.41 -7.62
CA PHE A 18 -30.48 -13.63 -6.31
C PHE A 18 -30.29 -12.43 -5.37
N ALA A 19 -29.08 -11.86 -5.33
CA ALA A 19 -28.80 -10.67 -4.53
C ALA A 19 -29.60 -9.44 -5.02
N VAL A 20 -29.76 -9.29 -6.34
CA VAL A 20 -30.57 -8.22 -6.95
C VAL A 20 -32.05 -8.41 -6.61
N ALA A 21 -32.61 -9.60 -6.84
CA ALA A 21 -34.02 -9.89 -6.51
C ALA A 21 -34.32 -9.61 -5.03
N ARG A 22 -33.36 -9.91 -4.15
CA ARG A 22 -33.49 -9.64 -2.72
C ARG A 22 -33.34 -8.16 -2.35
N LEU A 23 -32.44 -7.41 -3.01
CA LEU A 23 -32.34 -5.95 -2.86
C LEU A 23 -33.68 -5.25 -3.19
N PHE A 24 -34.46 -5.81 -4.10
CA PHE A 24 -35.81 -5.36 -4.45
C PHE A 24 -36.93 -5.91 -3.54
N GLY A 25 -36.59 -6.66 -2.48
CA GLY A 25 -37.55 -7.16 -1.51
C GLY A 25 -38.43 -8.31 -1.99
N LEU A 26 -38.09 -8.98 -3.10
CA LEU A 26 -38.90 -10.07 -3.65
C LEU A 26 -38.92 -11.33 -2.78
N PHE A 27 -37.91 -11.52 -1.90
CA PHE A 27 -37.79 -12.69 -1.04
C PHE A 27 -37.23 -12.33 0.35
N SER A 28 -37.90 -12.76 1.42
CA SER A 28 -37.40 -12.67 2.81
C SER A 28 -36.93 -14.04 3.30
N ILE A 29 -35.67 -14.38 3.04
CA ILE A 29 -35.06 -15.63 3.53
C ILE A 29 -33.99 -15.27 4.56
N HIS A 30 -34.19 -15.58 5.83
CA HIS A 30 -33.17 -15.38 6.86
C HIS A 30 -32.11 -16.48 6.78
N ILE A 31 -30.99 -16.18 6.10
CA ILE A 31 -29.83 -17.06 6.04
C ILE A 31 -28.85 -16.57 7.10
N ALA A 32 -28.49 -17.43 8.04
CA ALA A 32 -27.43 -17.14 9.00
C ALA A 32 -26.12 -16.84 8.25
N PRO A 33 -25.30 -15.88 8.70
CA PRO A 33 -24.04 -15.56 8.03
C PRO A 33 -23.14 -16.79 8.02
N LEU A 34 -22.72 -17.21 6.82
CA LEU A 34 -21.78 -18.30 6.65
C LEU A 34 -20.39 -17.80 7.04
N SER A 35 -19.77 -18.44 8.02
CA SER A 35 -18.39 -18.15 8.43
C SER A 35 -17.52 -19.39 8.27
N ILE A 36 -16.37 -19.24 7.62
CA ILE A 36 -15.35 -20.28 7.51
C ILE A 36 -14.16 -19.83 8.35
N ALA A 37 -13.74 -20.67 9.30
CA ALA A 37 -12.52 -20.48 10.06
C ALA A 37 -11.54 -21.59 9.69
N VAL A 38 -10.33 -21.19 9.28
CA VAL A 38 -9.24 -22.12 9.01
C VAL A 38 -8.27 -22.04 10.19
N SER A 39 -7.92 -23.21 10.72
CA SER A 39 -6.96 -23.34 11.82
C SER A 39 -5.58 -22.76 11.43
N PRO A 40 -4.75 -22.38 12.41
CA PRO A 40 -3.39 -21.92 12.15
C PRO A 40 -2.67 -22.88 11.20
N PHE A 41 -1.94 -22.33 10.23
CA PHE A 41 -1.14 -23.12 9.29
C PHE A 41 0.19 -22.45 9.01
N SER A 42 1.18 -23.27 8.72
CA SER A 42 2.52 -22.80 8.32
C SER A 42 2.99 -23.56 7.09
N TRP A 43 3.66 -22.85 6.20
CA TRP A 43 4.32 -23.38 5.04
C TRP A 43 5.80 -23.02 5.10
N SER A 44 6.67 -24.02 5.07
CA SER A 44 8.12 -23.85 5.04
C SER A 44 8.67 -24.46 3.76
N GLY A 45 9.30 -23.63 2.92
CA GLY A 45 10.14 -24.04 1.80
C GLY A 45 11.62 -23.84 2.13
N ALA A 46 12.50 -24.14 1.17
CA ALA A 46 13.96 -24.09 1.38
C ALA A 46 14.47 -22.72 1.86
N THR A 47 13.91 -21.63 1.35
CA THR A 47 14.36 -20.25 1.64
C THR A 47 13.25 -19.36 2.20
N ARG A 48 12.06 -19.93 2.43
CA ARG A 48 10.84 -19.16 2.71
C ARG A 48 10.03 -19.84 3.80
N HIS A 49 9.55 -19.05 4.74
CA HIS A 49 8.67 -19.50 5.80
C HIS A 49 7.48 -18.54 5.89
N LEU A 50 6.27 -19.07 5.75
CA LEU A 50 5.02 -18.35 5.94
C LEU A 50 4.25 -19.03 7.06
N ALA A 51 3.94 -18.31 8.13
CA ALA A 51 3.02 -18.75 9.16
C ALA A 51 1.81 -17.82 9.19
N VAL A 52 0.63 -18.39 9.32
CA VAL A 52 -0.65 -17.69 9.45
C VAL A 52 -1.34 -18.23 10.70
N GLY A 53 -1.60 -17.37 11.66
CA GLY A 53 -2.22 -17.77 12.92
C GLY A 53 -3.71 -18.06 12.79
N GLU A 54 -4.45 -17.21 12.09
CA GLU A 54 -5.89 -17.41 11.92
C GLU A 54 -6.36 -16.83 10.59
N LEU A 55 -7.21 -17.57 9.88
CA LEU A 55 -7.89 -17.09 8.68
C LEU A 55 -9.41 -17.28 8.87
N ARG A 56 -10.15 -16.17 8.83
CA ARG A 56 -11.62 -16.15 8.89
C ARG A 56 -12.18 -15.53 7.62
N ILE A 57 -13.21 -16.17 7.07
CA ILE A 57 -13.96 -15.65 5.93
C ILE A 57 -15.41 -15.53 6.37
N PHE A 58 -15.96 -14.32 6.32
CA PHE A 58 -17.36 -14.04 6.60
C PHE A 58 -18.06 -13.71 5.29
N PHE A 59 -19.09 -14.47 4.96
CA PHE A 59 -19.97 -14.13 3.85
C PHE A 59 -21.11 -13.28 4.39
N HIS A 60 -21.30 -12.13 3.77
CA HIS A 60 -22.33 -11.19 4.11
C HIS A 60 -23.37 -11.19 3.00
N LEU A 61 -24.62 -11.11 3.42
CA LEU A 61 -25.69 -10.79 2.50
C LEU A 61 -25.69 -9.27 2.28
N PRO A 62 -25.57 -8.79 1.04
CA PRO A 62 -25.59 -7.37 0.77
C PRO A 62 -26.97 -6.80 1.13
N LEU A 63 -26.99 -5.81 2.01
CA LEU A 63 -28.16 -5.02 2.37
C LEU A 63 -28.00 -3.62 1.78
N ARG A 64 -29.12 -2.91 1.53
CA ARG A 64 -29.11 -1.53 1.02
C ARG A 64 -28.20 -0.60 1.83
N ASN A 65 -28.11 -0.81 3.14
CA ASN A 65 -27.31 0.00 4.06
C ASN A 65 -25.93 -0.62 4.37
N ARG A 66 -25.66 -1.84 3.91
CA ARG A 66 -24.42 -2.59 4.16
C ARG A 66 -24.07 -3.42 2.94
N LEU A 67 -23.32 -2.82 2.05
CA LEU A 67 -23.03 -3.36 0.72
C LEU A 67 -21.80 -4.27 0.71
N ARG A 68 -21.55 -4.98 1.81
CA ARG A 68 -20.43 -5.92 1.95
C ARG A 68 -20.86 -7.28 1.44
N TRP A 69 -20.02 -7.93 0.64
CA TRP A 69 -20.26 -9.28 0.15
C TRP A 69 -19.47 -10.32 0.95
N ALA A 70 -18.20 -10.03 1.22
CA ALA A 70 -17.37 -10.90 2.03
C ALA A 70 -16.33 -10.08 2.81
N THR A 71 -15.97 -10.57 3.99
CA THR A 71 -14.84 -10.04 4.77
C THR A 71 -13.87 -11.18 5.03
N VAL A 72 -12.63 -11.02 4.58
CA VAL A 72 -11.54 -11.97 4.83
C VAL A 72 -10.62 -11.34 5.86
N ILE A 73 -10.48 -11.99 7.01
CA ILE A 73 -9.61 -11.55 8.10
C ILE A 73 -8.49 -12.56 8.25
N VAL A 74 -7.25 -12.09 8.19
CA VAL A 74 -6.04 -12.88 8.41
C VAL A 74 -5.29 -12.29 9.59
N ARG A 75 -4.96 -13.10 10.59
CA ARG A 75 -4.24 -12.66 11.79
C ARG A 75 -2.90 -13.36 11.96
N ASN A 76 -1.99 -12.66 12.61
CA ASN A 76 -0.66 -13.14 12.98
C ASN A 76 0.07 -13.73 11.78
N VAL A 77 0.13 -12.96 10.69
CA VAL A 77 0.89 -13.34 9.50
C VAL A 77 2.36 -13.07 9.78
N ASN A 78 3.20 -14.08 9.60
CA ASN A 78 4.64 -13.95 9.72
C ASN A 78 5.29 -14.58 8.48
N TYR A 79 5.91 -13.75 7.66
CA TYR A 79 6.61 -14.19 6.46
C TYR A 79 8.10 -13.86 6.56
N ARG A 80 8.94 -14.87 6.44
CA ARG A 80 10.40 -14.73 6.42
C ARG A 80 10.95 -15.31 5.13
N SER A 81 11.79 -14.54 4.44
CA SER A 81 12.61 -14.99 3.33
C SER A 81 14.07 -14.85 3.72
N GLU A 82 14.85 -15.90 3.56
CA GLU A 82 16.29 -15.86 3.80
C GLU A 82 16.96 -14.82 2.89
N GLY A 83 17.73 -13.91 3.49
CA GLY A 83 18.47 -12.85 2.79
C GLY A 83 17.67 -11.69 2.17
N SER A 84 16.34 -11.77 2.09
CA SER A 84 15.53 -10.76 1.37
C SER A 84 14.68 -9.87 2.26
N GLN A 85 13.72 -10.43 2.99
CA GLN A 85 12.76 -9.66 3.76
C GLN A 85 12.13 -10.49 4.87
N HIS A 86 11.73 -9.82 5.93
CA HIS A 86 10.88 -10.36 6.98
C HIS A 86 9.73 -9.38 7.16
N PHE A 87 8.48 -9.83 7.02
CA PHE A 87 7.34 -9.01 7.38
C PHE A 87 6.38 -9.74 8.31
N THR A 88 5.75 -8.96 9.17
CA THR A 88 4.72 -9.42 10.10
C THR A 88 3.50 -8.53 9.97
N ILE A 89 2.31 -9.12 10.10
CA ILE A 89 1.03 -8.41 10.09
C ILE A 89 0.20 -8.95 11.24
N ALA A 90 -0.23 -8.08 12.16
CA ALA A 90 -1.06 -8.50 13.28
C ALA A 90 -2.47 -8.87 12.80
N GLU A 91 -3.10 -8.00 12.03
CA GLU A 91 -4.41 -8.24 11.41
C GLU A 91 -4.46 -7.62 10.01
N ALA A 92 -4.93 -8.39 9.03
CA ALA A 92 -5.26 -7.91 7.69
C ALA A 92 -6.73 -8.21 7.43
N SER A 93 -7.53 -7.18 7.17
CA SER A 93 -8.96 -7.30 6.91
C SER A 93 -9.27 -6.79 5.50
N LEU A 94 -9.65 -7.72 4.61
CA LEU A 94 -10.08 -7.41 3.26
C LEU A 94 -11.62 -7.47 3.21
N THR A 95 -12.25 -6.32 3.03
CA THR A 95 -13.68 -6.20 2.77
C THR A 95 -13.93 -6.11 1.28
N ILE A 96 -14.70 -7.05 0.74
CA ILE A 96 -15.14 -7.07 -0.65
C ILE A 96 -16.53 -6.44 -0.72
N ILE A 97 -16.67 -5.38 -1.50
CA ILE A 97 -17.92 -4.64 -1.68
C ILE A 97 -18.70 -5.24 -2.85
N PHE A 98 -20.01 -5.35 -2.69
CA PHE A 98 -20.90 -5.90 -3.71
C PHE A 98 -20.93 -4.97 -4.94
N PRO A 99 -20.66 -5.44 -6.16
CA PRO A 99 -20.44 -4.57 -7.32
C PRO A 99 -21.64 -3.69 -7.71
N PHE A 100 -22.87 -4.10 -7.40
CA PHE A 100 -24.08 -3.30 -7.68
C PHE A 100 -24.30 -2.16 -6.68
N SER A 101 -23.57 -2.12 -5.56
CA SER A 101 -23.57 -0.99 -4.63
C SER A 101 -23.14 0.31 -5.27
N ILE A 102 -22.29 0.19 -6.29
CA ILE A 102 -21.63 1.28 -6.99
C ILE A 102 -22.67 2.09 -7.79
N ILE A 103 -23.78 1.45 -8.16
CA ILE A 103 -24.91 2.08 -8.87
C ILE A 103 -25.68 3.04 -7.95
N GLN A 104 -25.83 2.69 -6.67
CA GLN A 104 -26.65 3.44 -5.71
C GLN A 104 -25.98 4.74 -5.22
N HIS A 105 -24.65 4.83 -5.30
CA HIS A 105 -23.88 6.00 -4.85
C HIS A 105 -23.45 6.92 -6.00
N SER A 106 -24.19 6.94 -7.11
CA SER A 106 -23.85 7.74 -8.30
C SER A 106 -23.81 9.25 -8.08
N THR A 107 -24.29 9.75 -6.93
CA THR A 107 -24.34 11.18 -6.61
C THR A 107 -23.23 11.67 -5.66
N SER A 108 -22.48 10.77 -5.00
CA SER A 108 -21.37 11.19 -4.14
C SER A 108 -20.07 11.28 -4.94
N SER A 109 -19.34 12.37 -4.77
CA SER A 109 -18.04 12.63 -5.40
C SER A 109 -16.98 11.55 -5.14
N SER A 110 -17.17 10.69 -4.13
CA SER A 110 -16.35 9.52 -3.87
C SER A 110 -17.14 8.22 -4.10
N ARG A 111 -16.82 7.45 -5.15
CA ARG A 111 -17.26 6.05 -5.23
C ARG A 111 -16.26 5.17 -4.47
N PRO A 112 -16.72 4.33 -3.53
CA PRO A 112 -15.82 3.43 -2.81
C PRO A 112 -15.11 2.48 -3.78
N ALA A 113 -13.87 2.10 -3.50
CA ALA A 113 -13.24 1.01 -4.22
C ALA A 113 -14.02 -0.29 -4.02
N PRO A 114 -14.06 -1.19 -5.02
CA PRO A 114 -14.76 -2.47 -4.90
C PRO A 114 -14.16 -3.38 -3.82
N MET A 115 -12.94 -3.11 -3.37
CA MET A 115 -12.32 -3.74 -2.22
C MET A 115 -11.70 -2.70 -1.30
N SER A 116 -11.73 -2.96 0.00
CA SER A 116 -11.03 -2.18 1.01
C SER A 116 -10.16 -3.12 1.85
N LEU A 117 -8.87 -2.84 1.93
CA LEU A 117 -7.89 -3.59 2.70
C LEU A 117 -7.45 -2.73 3.89
N SER A 118 -7.70 -3.21 5.11
CA SER A 118 -7.15 -2.64 6.32
C SER A 118 -6.00 -3.51 6.82
N LEU A 119 -4.85 -2.90 7.10
CA LEU A 119 -3.67 -3.55 7.65
C LEU A 119 -3.36 -2.95 9.03
N ASP A 120 -3.29 -3.81 10.04
CA ASP A 120 -2.91 -3.44 11.39
C ASP A 120 -1.54 -4.00 11.77
N ASP A 121 -0.74 -3.14 12.40
CA ASP A 121 0.65 -3.38 12.81
C ASP A 121 1.49 -4.09 11.72
N PHE A 122 1.55 -3.48 10.53
CA PHE A 122 2.35 -3.98 9.41
C PHE A 122 3.82 -3.65 9.64
N ARG A 123 4.67 -4.66 9.87
CA ARG A 123 6.12 -4.45 10.05
C ARG A 123 6.88 -5.10 8.93
N LEU A 124 7.83 -4.38 8.34
CA LEU A 124 8.67 -4.84 7.26
C LEU A 124 10.13 -4.57 7.60
N ARG A 125 10.93 -5.62 7.71
CA ARG A 125 12.37 -5.56 7.88
C ARG A 125 13.08 -6.06 6.62
N ILE A 126 13.95 -5.23 6.08
CA ILE A 126 14.74 -5.50 4.89
C ILE A 126 16.22 -5.49 5.32
N PRO A 127 16.92 -6.63 5.30
CA PRO A 127 18.32 -6.68 5.74
C PRO A 127 19.24 -5.77 4.93
N SER A 128 19.04 -5.69 3.61
CA SER A 128 19.82 -4.82 2.74
C SER A 128 18.95 -4.18 1.67
N SER A 129 19.15 -2.90 1.40
CA SER A 129 18.44 -2.14 0.36
C SER A 129 18.65 -2.72 -1.05
N GLN A 130 19.74 -3.46 -1.29
CA GLN A 130 19.97 -4.18 -2.55
C GLN A 130 18.95 -5.31 -2.78
N ASN A 131 18.45 -5.91 -1.70
CA ASN A 131 17.48 -7.01 -1.73
C ASN A 131 16.04 -6.53 -1.54
N THR A 132 15.79 -5.23 -1.80
CA THR A 132 14.46 -4.65 -1.67
C THR A 132 13.46 -5.37 -2.58
N PRO A 133 12.35 -5.88 -2.03
CA PRO A 133 11.32 -6.54 -2.83
C PRO A 133 10.81 -5.62 -3.94
N SER A 134 10.58 -6.18 -5.13
CA SER A 134 10.12 -5.44 -6.31
C SER A 134 8.86 -4.60 -6.04
N TRP A 135 7.98 -5.07 -5.15
CA TRP A 135 6.77 -4.35 -4.77
C TRP A 135 7.03 -3.12 -3.91
N VAL A 136 8.01 -3.19 -3.00
CA VAL A 136 8.46 -2.03 -2.22
C VAL A 136 9.15 -1.02 -3.13
N VAL A 137 9.94 -1.49 -4.09
CA VAL A 137 10.57 -0.63 -5.10
C VAL A 137 9.50 0.11 -5.93
N ALA A 138 8.45 -0.59 -6.37
CA ALA A 138 7.35 0.02 -7.12
C ALA A 138 6.58 1.04 -6.27
N LEU A 139 6.27 0.70 -5.01
CA LEU A 139 5.64 1.62 -4.07
C LEU A 139 6.47 2.89 -3.88
N ARG A 140 7.76 2.72 -3.58
CA ARG A 140 8.72 3.80 -3.40
C ARG A 140 8.76 4.70 -4.63
N ARG A 141 8.85 4.12 -5.84
CA ARG A 141 8.85 4.88 -7.10
C ARG A 141 7.57 5.69 -7.27
N ASN A 142 6.41 5.11 -6.98
CA ASN A 142 5.13 5.82 -7.09
C ASN A 142 5.04 6.98 -6.10
N ILE A 143 5.38 6.76 -4.82
CA ILE A 143 5.35 7.81 -3.80
C ILE A 143 6.34 8.93 -4.13
N VAL A 144 7.59 8.57 -4.47
CA VAL A 144 8.62 9.55 -4.84
C VAL A 144 8.21 10.33 -6.08
N TYR A 145 7.68 9.66 -7.11
CA TYR A 145 7.14 10.32 -8.29
C TYR A 145 6.04 11.32 -7.91
N THR A 146 5.10 10.95 -7.04
CA THR A 146 4.03 11.84 -6.57
C THR A 146 4.57 13.04 -5.81
N ILE A 147 5.52 12.84 -4.90
CA ILE A 147 6.13 13.94 -4.13
C ILE A 147 6.83 14.95 -5.06
N LEU A 148 7.48 14.47 -6.12
CA LEU A 148 8.31 15.30 -6.99
C LEU A 148 7.54 15.96 -8.14
N ASN A 149 6.53 15.29 -8.69
CA ASN A 149 5.89 15.69 -9.94
C ASN A 149 4.43 16.11 -9.77
N GLU A 150 3.79 15.73 -8.66
CA GLU A 150 2.35 15.90 -8.46
C GLU A 150 2.04 16.92 -7.35
N GLU A 151 0.77 17.02 -6.97
CA GLU A 151 0.29 18.03 -6.03
C GLU A 151 0.31 17.53 -4.57
N THR A 152 0.93 18.30 -3.68
CA THR A 152 0.70 18.18 -2.24
C THR A 152 -0.50 19.03 -1.88
N GLN A 153 -1.61 18.39 -1.51
CA GLN A 153 -2.86 19.07 -1.17
C GLN A 153 -2.84 19.65 0.25
N ARG A 154 -2.18 18.96 1.18
CA ARG A 154 -2.07 19.36 2.59
C ARG A 154 -0.78 18.82 3.21
N LEU A 155 -0.16 19.65 4.05
CA LEU A 155 1.00 19.29 4.88
C LEU A 155 0.99 20.21 6.11
N ASP A 156 0.63 19.68 7.28
CA ASP A 156 0.42 20.52 8.47
C ASP A 156 1.71 20.77 9.22
N GLN A 157 2.32 19.71 9.77
CA GLN A 157 3.60 19.79 10.46
C GLN A 157 4.64 19.17 9.57
N PHE A 158 5.74 19.88 9.34
CA PHE A 158 6.92 19.35 8.67
C PHE A 158 8.15 19.76 9.48
N LYS A 159 8.85 18.76 10.02
CA LYS A 159 10.07 18.96 10.81
C LYS A 159 11.16 18.07 10.23
N LEU A 160 12.24 18.70 9.78
CA LEU A 160 13.45 18.03 9.37
C LEU A 160 14.58 18.45 10.31
N LYS A 161 15.19 17.49 10.99
CA LYS A 161 16.32 17.72 11.89
C LYS A 161 17.49 16.86 11.46
N THR A 162 18.62 17.51 11.22
CA THR A 162 19.90 16.88 10.93
C THR A 162 20.82 17.05 12.13
N ILE A 163 21.40 15.96 12.61
CA ILE A 163 22.35 15.94 13.72
C ILE A 163 23.62 15.29 13.22
N PHE A 164 24.75 15.92 13.51
CA PHE A 164 26.07 15.35 13.33
C PHE A 164 26.64 15.11 14.72
N SER A 165 27.03 13.88 15.01
CA SER A 165 27.53 13.49 16.33
C SER A 165 28.64 12.47 16.16
N THR A 166 29.69 12.56 16.95
CA THR A 166 30.63 11.46 17.17
C THR A 166 29.85 10.30 17.79
N LEU A 167 29.91 9.11 17.20
CA LEU A 167 29.28 7.92 17.78
C LEU A 167 30.10 7.52 18.98
N GLU A 168 29.79 8.07 20.14
CA GLU A 168 30.27 7.52 21.40
C GLU A 168 29.66 6.14 21.52
N MET A 169 30.48 5.11 21.26
CA MET A 169 30.13 3.73 21.57
C MET A 169 29.79 3.71 23.06
N GLN A 170 28.50 3.73 23.38
CA GLN A 170 28.00 3.54 24.73
C GLN A 170 28.24 2.08 25.11
N ARG A 171 29.52 1.73 25.32
CA ARG A 171 30.00 0.46 25.84
C ARG A 171 29.45 0.35 27.26
N ARG A 172 28.27 -0.28 27.39
CA ARG A 172 27.78 -0.86 28.65
C ARG A 172 28.57 -2.12 29.05
N SER A 173 29.88 -2.14 28.84
CA SER A 173 30.75 -3.23 29.26
C SER A 173 31.80 -2.64 30.17
N GLY A 174 31.67 -2.89 31.47
CA GLY A 174 32.52 -2.36 32.54
C GLY A 174 33.92 -2.96 32.58
N ASN A 175 34.68 -2.79 31.50
CA ASN A 175 36.13 -2.98 31.50
C ASN A 175 36.77 -1.67 31.05
N GLU A 176 37.11 -0.83 32.03
CA GLU A 176 38.02 0.30 31.88
C GLU A 176 39.39 -0.24 31.44
N GLY A 177 39.82 0.08 30.22
CA GLY A 177 41.18 -0.31 29.83
C GLY A 177 41.57 -0.13 28.38
N ASP A 178 40.62 0.00 27.44
CA ASP A 178 41.00 0.12 26.02
C ASP A 178 40.10 1.12 25.29
N ILE A 179 40.56 2.38 25.28
CA ILE A 179 40.00 3.48 24.48
C ILE A 179 40.33 3.15 23.03
N SER A 180 39.47 2.37 22.37
CA SER A 180 39.63 2.15 20.93
C SER A 180 39.39 3.47 20.22
N GLU A 181 40.41 3.98 19.54
CA GLU A 181 40.51 5.20 18.72
C GLU A 181 39.54 5.24 17.51
N ASN A 182 38.47 4.44 17.55
CA ASN A 182 37.56 4.20 16.42
C ASN A 182 36.19 4.86 16.67
N SER A 183 36.20 6.11 17.16
CA SER A 183 34.99 6.93 17.21
C SER A 183 34.57 7.24 15.77
N LYS A 184 33.59 6.51 15.25
CA LYS A 184 33.03 6.79 13.93
C LYS A 184 32.08 7.97 14.05
N ASP A 185 32.22 8.96 13.19
CA ASP A 185 31.22 10.02 13.11
C ASP A 185 29.90 9.46 12.57
N GLU A 186 28.78 9.84 13.20
CA GLU A 186 27.41 9.53 12.76
C GLU A 186 26.72 10.82 12.28
N SER A 187 26.01 10.70 11.16
CA SER A 187 25.02 11.65 10.68
C SER A 187 23.63 11.05 10.84
N ARG A 188 22.70 11.83 11.38
CA ARG A 188 21.33 11.41 11.63
C ARG A 188 20.38 12.44 11.07
N ILE A 189 19.58 12.03 10.08
CA ILE A 189 18.52 12.85 9.50
C ILE A 189 17.19 12.28 10.00
N THR A 190 16.43 13.11 10.70
CA THR A 190 15.10 12.78 11.21
C THR A 190 14.08 13.66 10.53
N HIS A 191 13.05 13.04 9.99
CA HIS A 191 11.91 13.68 9.37
C HIS A 191 10.65 13.33 10.15
N HIS A 192 9.82 14.31 10.43
CA HIS A 192 8.51 14.12 11.02
C HIS A 192 7.50 15.00 10.28
N SER A 193 6.41 14.38 9.83
CA SER A 193 5.28 15.11 9.29
C SER A 193 3.93 14.57 9.76
N SER A 194 2.90 15.43 9.69
CA SER A 194 1.52 15.09 10.02
C SER A 194 0.56 15.56 8.95
N GLU A 195 -0.54 14.83 8.77
CA GLU A 195 -1.60 15.13 7.81
C GLU A 195 -1.06 15.41 6.39
N TRP A 196 -0.13 14.58 5.92
CA TRP A 196 0.47 14.76 4.60
C TRP A 196 -0.41 14.11 3.53
N HIS A 197 -1.03 14.95 2.70
CA HIS A 197 -1.93 14.54 1.63
C HIS A 197 -1.26 14.84 0.30
N ILE A 198 -0.94 13.79 -0.47
CA ILE A 198 -0.37 13.91 -1.81
C ILE A 198 -1.28 13.20 -2.82
N TYR A 199 -1.58 13.86 -3.92
CA TYR A 199 -2.46 13.31 -4.94
C TYR A 199 -1.67 13.00 -6.20
N ASN A 200 -1.77 11.75 -6.67
CA ASN A 200 -1.14 11.30 -7.90
C ASN A 200 -2.16 11.33 -9.04
N HIS A 201 -2.02 12.30 -9.95
CA HIS A 201 -2.93 12.46 -11.08
C HIS A 201 -2.79 11.31 -12.09
N ALA A 202 -1.58 10.76 -12.29
CA ALA A 202 -1.35 9.67 -13.24
C ALA A 202 -2.11 8.38 -12.91
N ILE A 203 -2.30 8.07 -11.62
CA ILE A 203 -3.04 6.87 -11.17
C ILE A 203 -4.36 7.19 -10.45
N HIS A 204 -4.74 8.46 -10.37
CA HIS A 204 -5.91 8.96 -9.65
C HIS A 204 -6.00 8.45 -8.20
N ARG A 205 -4.91 8.63 -7.45
CA ARG A 205 -4.81 8.12 -6.08
C ARG A 205 -4.39 9.21 -5.11
N LEU A 206 -5.17 9.35 -4.04
CA LEU A 206 -4.80 10.15 -2.88
C LEU A 206 -4.03 9.27 -1.90
N TYR A 207 -2.83 9.69 -1.56
CA TYR A 207 -2.07 9.15 -0.43
C TYR A 207 -2.18 10.12 0.73
N HIS A 208 -2.76 9.66 1.83
CA HIS A 208 -2.83 10.38 3.09
C HIS A 208 -1.98 9.65 4.12
N PHE A 209 -1.09 10.39 4.77
CA PHE A 209 -0.31 9.93 5.90
C PHE A 209 -0.72 10.75 7.13
N GLY A 210 -1.45 10.14 8.07
CA GLY A 210 -1.84 10.82 9.32
C GLY A 210 -0.62 11.28 10.11
N GLN A 211 0.33 10.37 10.36
CA GLN A 211 1.66 10.71 10.90
C GLN A 211 2.75 9.93 10.17
N LEU A 212 3.85 10.60 9.87
CA LEU A 212 5.02 10.01 9.23
C LEU A 212 6.28 10.41 9.99
N ALA A 213 7.00 9.43 10.51
CA ALA A 213 8.31 9.62 11.11
C ALA A 213 9.33 8.78 10.34
N ALA A 214 10.40 9.41 9.86
CA ALA A 214 11.50 8.72 9.20
C ALA A 214 12.82 9.10 9.88
N GLN A 215 13.73 8.15 9.97
CA GLN A 215 15.08 8.39 10.45
C GLN A 215 16.06 7.64 9.56
N LEU A 216 16.99 8.39 9.00
CA LEU A 216 18.18 7.88 8.33
C LEU A 216 19.37 8.08 9.26
N ARG A 217 20.04 7.00 9.62
CA ARG A 217 21.31 7.02 10.37
C ARG A 217 22.40 6.54 9.45
N ARG A 218 23.53 7.24 9.43
CA ARG A 218 24.66 6.93 8.55
C ARG A 218 25.97 7.22 9.25
N THR A 219 26.96 6.36 9.07
CA THR A 219 28.36 6.66 9.37
C THR A 219 29.02 7.42 8.22
N TRP A 220 29.91 8.37 8.52
CA TRP A 220 30.59 9.11 7.45
C TRP A 220 31.58 8.27 6.66
N VAL A 221 32.21 7.30 7.33
CA VAL A 221 33.25 6.45 6.75
C VAL A 221 32.66 5.34 5.88
N ASP A 222 31.60 4.68 6.36
CA ASP A 222 30.98 3.57 5.66
C ASP A 222 29.75 4.08 4.88
N ASP A 223 29.61 3.72 3.60
CA ASP A 223 28.41 3.99 2.79
C ASP A 223 27.20 3.11 3.19
N THR A 224 27.20 2.66 4.44
CA THR A 224 26.14 1.87 5.05
C THR A 224 25.46 2.71 6.11
N GLY A 225 24.14 2.70 6.06
CA GLY A 225 23.30 3.32 7.08
C GLY A 225 22.17 2.39 7.49
N SER A 226 21.38 2.83 8.45
CA SER A 226 20.08 2.21 8.75
C SER A 226 18.98 3.21 8.45
N PHE A 227 17.88 2.75 7.88
CA PHE A 227 16.71 3.59 7.63
C PHE A 227 15.48 3.00 8.32
N THR A 228 14.79 3.81 9.12
CA THR A 228 13.54 3.44 9.76
C THR A 228 12.46 4.40 9.36
N LEU A 229 11.30 3.88 8.96
CA LEU A 229 10.10 4.63 8.62
C LEU A 229 8.95 4.08 9.45
N ILE A 230 8.28 4.95 10.19
CA ILE A 230 7.06 4.66 10.92
C ILE A 230 5.98 5.55 10.34
N ALA A 231 4.95 4.94 9.79
CA ALA A 231 3.79 5.64 9.24
C ALA A 231 2.54 5.18 9.99
N GLN A 232 1.70 6.12 10.43
CA GLN A 232 0.47 5.84 11.16
C GLN A 232 -0.72 6.46 10.43
N ASP A 233 -1.84 5.74 10.49
CA ASP A 233 -3.10 6.10 9.85
C ASP A 233 -2.92 6.50 8.38
N CYS A 234 -2.37 5.58 7.59
CA CYS A 234 -2.15 5.78 6.16
C CYS A 234 -3.39 5.37 5.37
N HIS A 235 -3.86 6.22 4.48
CA HIS A 235 -4.99 5.92 3.59
C HIS A 235 -4.57 6.12 2.14
N TRP A 236 -4.70 5.09 1.32
CA TRP A 236 -4.44 5.13 -0.13
C TRP A 236 -5.75 4.95 -0.87
N ILE A 237 -6.43 6.07 -1.05
CA ILE A 237 -7.81 6.13 -1.53
C ILE A 237 -7.77 6.39 -3.03
N ARG A 238 -8.48 5.56 -3.78
CA ARG A 238 -8.74 5.84 -5.19
C ARG A 238 -9.71 7.00 -5.28
N GLN A 239 -9.30 8.08 -5.93
CA GLN A 239 -10.23 9.12 -6.33
C GLN A 239 -10.65 8.86 -7.77
N LEU A 240 -11.91 9.12 -8.08
CA LEU A 240 -12.29 9.23 -9.48
C LEU A 240 -11.72 10.56 -10.00
N PRO A 241 -11.34 10.64 -11.28
CA PRO A 241 -11.06 11.92 -11.89
C PRO A 241 -12.30 12.79 -11.74
N CYS A 242 -12.29 13.68 -10.74
CA CYS A 242 -13.27 14.74 -10.66
C CYS A 242 -12.89 15.65 -11.82
N THR A 243 -13.63 15.58 -12.91
CA THR A 243 -13.50 16.55 -13.99
C THR A 243 -13.85 17.89 -13.38
N ARG A 244 -12.81 18.66 -13.05
CA ARG A 244 -12.93 20.03 -12.55
C ARG A 244 -13.61 20.93 -13.59
N ASP A 245 -13.65 20.47 -14.84
CA ASP A 245 -14.44 21.06 -15.91
C ASP A 245 -15.86 20.51 -15.89
N GLU A 246 -16.82 21.42 -15.75
CA GLU A 246 -18.28 21.26 -15.64
C GLU A 246 -18.94 20.63 -16.88
N ASN A 247 -18.24 19.80 -17.66
CA ASN A 247 -18.81 19.17 -18.84
C ASN A 247 -19.74 18.00 -18.44
N PRO A 248 -21.06 18.10 -18.69
CA PRO A 248 -22.04 17.09 -18.30
C PRO A 248 -21.94 15.78 -19.11
N VAL A 249 -20.96 15.66 -20.01
CA VAL A 249 -20.78 14.49 -20.89
C VAL A 249 -20.31 13.24 -20.12
N CYS A 250 -19.72 13.40 -18.94
CA CYS A 250 -19.22 12.27 -18.13
C CYS A 250 -20.30 11.40 -17.47
N ALA A 251 -21.55 11.87 -17.36
CA ALA A 251 -22.66 11.03 -16.89
C ALA A 251 -22.95 9.84 -17.84
N ARG A 252 -22.49 9.92 -19.10
CA ARG A 252 -22.94 9.01 -20.17
C ARG A 252 -22.23 7.66 -20.22
N ASN A 253 -21.15 7.45 -19.47
CA ASN A 253 -20.34 6.23 -19.57
C ASN A 253 -20.34 5.37 -18.29
N PHE A 254 -21.44 5.39 -17.51
CA PHE A 254 -21.64 4.48 -16.38
C PHE A 254 -21.35 3.01 -16.74
N LEU A 255 -21.82 2.56 -17.91
CA LEU A 255 -21.58 1.19 -18.39
C LEU A 255 -20.09 0.92 -18.66
N TYR A 256 -19.34 1.93 -19.14
CA TYR A 256 -17.91 1.82 -19.39
C TYR A 256 -17.13 1.72 -18.07
N ASP A 257 -17.48 2.53 -17.07
CA ASP A 257 -16.88 2.45 -15.73
C ASP A 257 -17.16 1.09 -15.08
N LEU A 258 -18.42 0.64 -15.13
CA LEU A 258 -18.83 -0.66 -14.62
C LEU A 258 -18.09 -1.79 -15.33
N PHE A 259 -17.97 -1.70 -16.67
CA PHE A 259 -17.22 -2.67 -17.47
C PHE A 259 -15.73 -2.67 -17.11
N ASN A 260 -15.11 -1.51 -16.95
CA ASN A 260 -13.70 -1.41 -16.54
C ASN A 260 -13.45 -1.94 -15.13
N GLN A 261 -14.38 -1.69 -14.20
CA GLN A 261 -14.30 -2.24 -12.85
C GLN A 261 -14.54 -3.75 -12.83
N ALA A 262 -15.49 -4.26 -13.61
CA ALA A 262 -15.70 -5.69 -13.76
C ALA A 262 -14.47 -6.35 -14.39
N ARG A 263 -13.91 -5.75 -15.45
CA ARG A 263 -12.68 -6.20 -16.11
C ARG A 263 -11.50 -6.20 -15.14
N SER A 264 -11.34 -5.15 -14.32
CA SER A 264 -10.25 -5.07 -13.35
C SER A 264 -10.42 -6.09 -12.23
N LEU A 265 -11.63 -6.29 -11.71
CA LEU A 265 -11.95 -7.32 -10.72
C LEU A 265 -11.70 -8.74 -11.27
N ILE A 266 -12.17 -9.04 -12.49
CA ILE A 266 -11.91 -10.32 -13.15
C ILE A 266 -10.40 -10.52 -13.34
N SER A 267 -9.68 -9.47 -13.76
CA SER A 267 -8.23 -9.54 -13.92
C SER A 267 -7.52 -9.79 -12.60
N PHE A 268 -7.99 -9.16 -11.51
CA PHE A 268 -7.49 -9.37 -10.16
C PHE A 268 -7.73 -10.81 -9.71
N ILE A 269 -8.96 -11.31 -9.77
CA ILE A 269 -9.31 -12.69 -9.41
C ILE A 269 -8.46 -13.70 -10.21
N ARG A 270 -8.25 -13.47 -11.50
CA ARG A 270 -7.39 -14.33 -12.34
C ARG A 270 -5.92 -14.28 -11.95
N ARG A 271 -5.45 -13.14 -11.41
CA ARG A 271 -4.05 -12.95 -11.01
C ARG A 271 -3.77 -13.39 -9.58
N VAL A 272 -4.76 -13.40 -8.69
CA VAL A 272 -4.59 -13.81 -7.28
C VAL A 272 -3.88 -15.17 -7.13
N PRO A 273 -4.28 -16.25 -7.83
CA PRO A 273 -3.57 -17.53 -7.73
C PRO A 273 -2.11 -17.44 -8.17
N ALA A 274 -1.80 -16.65 -9.21
CA ALA A 274 -0.43 -16.43 -9.65
C ALA A 274 0.36 -15.60 -8.61
N MET A 275 -0.24 -14.55 -8.05
CA MET A 275 0.35 -13.75 -6.97
C MET A 275 0.67 -14.59 -5.73
N LEU A 276 -0.21 -15.52 -5.37
CA LEU A 276 0.00 -16.44 -4.24
C LEU A 276 1.14 -17.44 -4.52
N ARG A 277 1.29 -17.91 -5.76
CA ARG A 277 2.37 -18.84 -6.14
C ARG A 277 3.72 -18.16 -6.27
N THR A 278 3.74 -16.94 -6.82
CA THR A 278 4.97 -16.21 -7.13
C THR A 278 4.88 -14.75 -6.68
N PRO A 279 4.91 -14.48 -5.35
CA PRO A 279 4.73 -13.12 -4.82
C PRO A 279 5.76 -12.09 -5.31
N TYR A 280 6.88 -12.53 -5.90
CA TYR A 280 7.96 -11.65 -6.37
C TYR A 280 7.88 -11.23 -7.84
N TYR A 281 7.16 -11.97 -8.70
CA TYR A 281 7.31 -11.85 -10.16
C TYR A 281 6.36 -10.88 -10.86
N CYS A 282 5.50 -10.16 -10.15
CA CYS A 282 4.53 -9.30 -10.80
C CYS A 282 4.56 -7.85 -10.27
N PRO A 283 5.63 -7.08 -10.53
CA PRO A 283 5.61 -5.63 -10.29
C PRO A 283 4.49 -4.92 -11.06
N THR A 284 4.06 -5.46 -12.20
CA THR A 284 2.89 -4.98 -12.96
C THR A 284 1.55 -5.23 -12.26
N SER A 285 1.49 -6.12 -11.27
CA SER A 285 0.25 -6.38 -10.52
C SER A 285 -0.11 -5.23 -9.57
N ILE A 286 0.86 -4.50 -9.02
CA ILE A 286 0.59 -3.43 -8.03
C ILE A 286 -0.17 -2.28 -8.68
N TYR A 287 0.16 -1.96 -9.92
CA TYR A 287 -0.65 -1.01 -10.71
C TYR A 287 -2.09 -1.49 -10.83
N SER A 288 -2.32 -2.78 -11.12
CA SER A 288 -3.66 -3.34 -11.23
C SER A 288 -4.41 -3.44 -9.90
N VAL A 289 -3.72 -3.76 -8.79
CA VAL A 289 -4.32 -3.78 -7.44
C VAL A 289 -4.71 -2.38 -6.99
N SER A 290 -3.91 -1.38 -7.37
CA SER A 290 -4.13 0.02 -6.99
C SER A 290 -5.45 0.60 -7.49
N TYR A 291 -6.00 0.08 -8.59
CA TYR A 291 -7.29 0.55 -9.14
C TYR A 291 -8.52 -0.05 -8.46
N VAL A 292 -8.36 -1.13 -7.68
CA VAL A 292 -9.46 -1.98 -7.22
C VAL A 292 -9.55 -2.00 -5.69
N VAL A 293 -8.46 -1.70 -4.99
CA VAL A 293 -8.36 -1.81 -3.54
C VAL A 293 -8.03 -0.46 -2.93
N ASP A 294 -8.89 0.08 -2.08
CA ASP A 294 -8.51 1.14 -1.13
C ASP A 294 -7.73 0.52 0.02
N ILE A 295 -6.59 1.09 0.38
CA ILE A 295 -5.71 0.53 1.40
C ILE A 295 -5.70 1.48 2.60
N HIS A 296 -6.08 0.97 3.76
CA HIS A 296 -5.93 1.65 5.05
C HIS A 296 -4.87 0.90 5.86
N ILE A 297 -3.91 1.62 6.43
CA ILE A 297 -2.87 1.03 7.25
C ILE A 297 -2.81 1.78 8.57
N CYS A 298 -3.22 1.13 9.66
CA CYS A 298 -3.26 1.75 10.99
C CYS A 298 -1.85 2.14 11.44
N ARG A 299 -0.89 1.23 11.25
CA ARG A 299 0.52 1.44 11.54
C ARG A 299 1.39 0.61 10.63
N THR A 300 2.45 1.23 10.11
CA THR A 300 3.48 0.59 9.30
C THR A 300 4.87 0.94 9.82
N ASP A 301 5.66 -0.07 10.15
CA ASP A 301 7.05 0.08 10.60
C ASP A 301 7.98 -0.59 9.57
N ILE A 302 8.66 0.20 8.73
CA ILE A 302 9.62 -0.28 7.73
C ILE A 302 11.04 0.00 8.22
N THR A 303 11.87 -1.03 8.30
CA THR A 303 13.27 -0.93 8.72
C THR A 303 14.20 -1.53 7.67
N PHE A 304 15.24 -0.79 7.32
CA PHE A 304 16.37 -1.27 6.54
C PHE A 304 17.58 -1.34 7.46
N ASP A 305 18.14 -2.54 7.62
CA ASP A 305 19.32 -2.74 8.48
C ASP A 305 20.58 -2.15 7.82
N CYS A 306 20.75 -2.41 6.52
CA CYS A 306 21.79 -1.84 5.67
C CYS A 306 21.16 -1.07 4.49
N PHE A 307 21.17 0.25 4.56
CA PHE A 307 20.64 1.16 3.56
C PHE A 307 21.79 1.90 2.86
N HIS A 308 21.92 1.71 1.54
CA HIS A 308 22.90 2.41 0.71
C HIS A 308 22.33 3.70 0.13
N ILE A 309 23.14 4.75 0.03
CA ILE A 309 22.72 6.02 -0.60
C ILE A 309 22.52 5.88 -2.09
N SER A 310 23.31 5.04 -2.76
CA SER A 310 23.11 4.74 -4.17
C SER A 310 21.68 4.26 -4.45
N ASP A 311 21.04 3.56 -3.50
CA ASP A 311 19.66 3.10 -3.64
C ASP A 311 18.61 4.21 -3.45
N ALA A 312 19.03 5.41 -3.03
CA ALA A 312 18.24 6.64 -3.05
C ALA A 312 18.26 7.34 -4.42
N GLU A 313 18.76 6.70 -5.49
CA GLU A 313 18.77 7.20 -6.87
C GLU A 313 17.49 7.92 -7.32
N PRO A 314 16.27 7.47 -6.97
CA PRO A 314 15.04 8.17 -7.34
C PRO A 314 14.96 9.61 -6.80
N LEU A 315 15.53 9.87 -5.61
CA LEU A 315 15.63 11.22 -5.06
C LEU A 315 16.62 12.07 -5.84
N ARG A 316 17.72 11.47 -6.31
CA ARG A 316 18.70 12.18 -7.16
C ARG A 316 18.06 12.61 -8.48
N HIS A 317 17.39 11.68 -9.16
CA HIS A 317 16.64 11.98 -10.39
C HIS A 317 15.56 13.03 -10.16
N GLY A 318 14.89 12.99 -9.00
CA GLY A 318 13.93 14.00 -8.58
C GLY A 318 14.53 15.39 -8.37
N ALA A 319 15.65 15.47 -7.66
CA ALA A 319 16.36 16.72 -7.44
C ALA A 319 16.89 17.31 -8.76
N GLU A 320 17.37 16.47 -9.67
CA GLU A 320 17.77 16.89 -11.02
C GLU A 320 16.57 17.40 -11.84
N ALA A 321 15.44 16.71 -11.81
CA ALA A 321 14.22 17.15 -12.49
C ALA A 321 13.70 18.48 -11.93
N LEU A 322 13.67 18.64 -10.60
CA LEU A 322 13.30 19.87 -9.92
C LEU A 322 14.25 21.02 -10.28
N ARG A 323 15.56 20.76 -10.29
CA ARG A 323 16.57 21.73 -10.70
C ARG A 323 16.34 22.21 -12.15
N ARG A 324 16.07 21.29 -13.08
CA ARG A 324 15.77 21.64 -14.48
C ARG A 324 14.49 22.46 -14.59
N ARG A 325 13.46 22.12 -13.82
CA ARG A 325 12.19 22.87 -13.79
C ARG A 325 12.39 24.29 -13.26
N LEU A 326 13.11 24.46 -12.15
CA LEU A 326 13.45 25.77 -11.61
C LEU A 326 14.29 26.60 -12.58
N GLN A 327 15.23 25.99 -13.30
CA GLN A 327 16.01 26.68 -14.33
C GLN A 327 15.12 27.14 -15.50
N ASN A 328 14.17 26.32 -15.94
CA ASN A 328 13.26 26.67 -17.04
C ASN A 328 12.22 27.73 -16.65
N ASP A 329 11.72 27.69 -15.42
CA ASP A 329 10.68 28.62 -14.95
C ASP A 329 11.27 29.99 -14.53
N ILE A 330 12.48 29.99 -13.96
CA ILE A 330 13.14 31.21 -13.44
C ILE A 330 14.08 31.85 -14.47
N GLY A 331 14.72 31.06 -15.34
CA GLY A 331 15.65 31.54 -16.37
C GLY A 331 15.10 32.69 -17.24
N PRO A 332 13.86 32.59 -17.76
CA PRO A 332 13.24 33.66 -18.56
C PRO A 332 12.96 34.94 -17.77
N ILE A 333 12.77 34.84 -16.45
CA ILE A 333 12.46 35.98 -15.57
C ILE A 333 13.73 36.73 -15.18
N LEU A 334 14.87 36.04 -15.09
CA LEU A 334 16.16 36.63 -14.74
C LEU A 334 16.98 37.15 -15.93
N GLY A 335 16.50 36.96 -17.17
CA GLY A 335 17.16 37.50 -18.37
C GLY A 335 18.59 36.98 -18.58
N ILE A 336 18.85 35.73 -18.18
CA ILE A 336 20.10 35.00 -18.45
C ILE A 336 19.88 34.05 -19.62
#